data_AF-H6S0H7-F1
#
_entry.id   AF-H6S0H7-F1
#
_cell.length_a   1.000
_cell.length_b   1.000
_cell.length_c   1.000
_cell.angle_alpha   90.00
_cell.angle_beta   90.00
_cell.angle_gamma   90.00
#
_symmetry.space_group_name_H-M   'P 1'
#
loop_
_entity.id
_entity.type
_entity.pdbx_description
1 polymer ?
#
loop_
_entity_poly.entity_id
_entity_poly.type
_entity_poly.pdbx_seq_one_letter_code
_entity_poly.pdbx_strand_id
1 'polypeptide(L)'
;MSSSTLLHLLLLSSLLFSCLANVEDEFSYIEGNPNGPENWGNLKPEWETCGKGMEQSPIQLRDNRVIFDQTLGRLRRNYRAADARLRNSGHDVLV
;
A
#
# COMPACT_ATOMS: atom_id res chain seq x y z
N MET A 1 -37.01 5.78 28.90
CA MET A 1 -35.83 6.55 28.47
C MET A 1 -36.31 7.77 27.71
N SER A 2 -35.90 8.97 28.10
CA SER A 2 -36.35 10.21 27.44
C SER A 2 -35.70 10.34 26.06
N SER A 3 -36.41 10.91 25.08
CA SER A 3 -35.89 11.16 23.73
C SER A 3 -34.51 11.87 23.75
N SER A 4 -34.31 12.77 24.71
CA SER A 4 -33.02 13.45 24.94
C SER A 4 -31.89 12.50 25.37
N THR A 5 -32.16 11.52 26.23
CA THR A 5 -31.15 10.55 26.67
C THR A 5 -30.68 9.64 25.52
N LEU A 6 -31.58 9.37 24.58
CA LEU A 6 -31.30 8.54 23.40
C LEU A 6 -30.45 9.32 22.38
N LEU A 7 -30.70 10.62 22.22
CA LEU A 7 -29.92 11.52 21.37
C LEU A 7 -28.47 11.68 21.89
N HIS A 8 -28.29 11.84 23.20
CA HIS A 8 -26.97 11.94 23.81
C HIS A 8 -26.18 10.62 23.69
N LEU A 9 -26.83 9.47 23.84
CA LEU A 9 -26.18 8.17 23.62
C LEU A 9 -25.71 8.01 22.17
N LEU A 10 -26.55 8.41 21.21
CA LEU A 10 -26.21 8.34 19.78
C LEU A 10 -25.01 9.25 19.44
N LEU A 11 -25.00 10.49 19.95
CA LEU A 11 -23.89 11.43 19.78
C LEU A 11 -22.59 10.95 20.44
N LEU A 12 -22.68 10.34 21.63
CA LEU A 12 -21.52 9.78 22.31
C LEU A 12 -20.98 8.56 21.55
N SER A 13 -21.87 7.71 21.01
CA SER A 13 -21.48 6.54 20.20
C SER A 13 -20.81 6.94 18.89
N SER A 14 -21.29 8.01 18.23
CA SER A 14 -20.69 8.48 16.97
C SER A 14 -19.31 9.09 17.21
N LEU A 15 -19.14 9.87 18.28
CA LEU A 15 -17.84 10.42 18.68
C LEU A 15 -16.84 9.33 19.07
N LEU A 16 -17.28 8.27 19.76
CA LEU A 16 -16.45 7.11 20.08
C LEU A 16 -16.05 6.33 18.82
N PHE A 17 -16.95 6.20 17.84
CA PHE A 17 -16.68 5.53 16.56
C PHE A 17 -15.63 6.28 15.72
N SER A 18 -15.71 7.62 15.66
CA SER A 18 -14.70 8.43 14.95
C SER A 18 -13.30 8.37 15.56
N CYS A 19 -13.18 8.14 16.87
CA CYS A 19 -11.89 8.01 17.55
C CYS A 19 -11.28 6.60 17.43
N LEU A 20 -12.12 5.58 17.20
CA LEU A 20 -11.73 4.18 16.98
C LEU A 20 -11.47 3.85 15.51
N ALA A 21 -11.78 4.76 14.59
CA ALA A 21 -11.26 4.71 13.24
C ALA A 21 -9.74 4.94 13.32
N ASN A 22 -9.00 3.88 13.64
CA ASN A 22 -7.64 3.73 13.15
C ASN A 22 -7.69 4.13 11.67
N VAL A 23 -6.72 4.94 11.23
CA VAL A 23 -6.48 5.14 9.80
C VAL A 23 -6.47 3.74 9.20
N GLU A 24 -7.55 3.36 8.51
CA GLU A 24 -7.58 2.09 7.80
C GLU A 24 -6.37 2.18 6.88
N ASP A 25 -5.41 1.26 7.04
CA ASP A 25 -4.31 1.18 6.10
C ASP A 25 -4.97 1.06 4.72
N GLU A 26 -4.78 2.10 3.88
CA GLU A 26 -5.54 2.24 2.64
C GLU A 26 -5.36 1.01 1.75
N PHE A 27 -4.29 0.25 1.98
CA PHE A 27 -4.01 -1.08 1.49
C PHE A 27 -3.28 -1.90 2.57
N SER A 28 -3.33 -3.22 2.47
CA SER A 28 -2.64 -4.16 3.36
C SER A 28 -1.85 -5.19 2.57
N TYR A 29 -0.86 -5.81 3.21
CA TYR A 29 -0.13 -6.97 2.69
C TYR A 29 -0.70 -8.31 3.17
N ILE A 30 -1.73 -8.30 4.02
CA ILE A 30 -2.34 -9.53 4.52
C ILE A 30 -3.24 -10.11 3.42
N GLU A 31 -2.86 -11.28 2.90
CA GLU A 31 -3.65 -12.02 1.92
C GLU A 31 -5.01 -12.43 2.51
N GLY A 32 -6.06 -12.35 1.70
CA GLY A 32 -7.44 -12.66 2.08
C GLY A 32 -8.20 -11.49 2.70
N ASN A 33 -7.53 -10.40 3.07
CA ASN A 33 -8.20 -9.22 3.59
C ASN A 33 -8.87 -8.39 2.49
N PRO A 34 -9.93 -7.61 2.81
CA PRO A 34 -10.60 -6.75 1.83
C PRO A 34 -9.66 -5.74 1.15
N ASN A 35 -8.65 -5.24 1.88
CA ASN A 35 -7.61 -4.34 1.38
C ASN A 35 -6.29 -5.06 1.06
N GLY A 36 -6.29 -6.40 0.99
CA GLY A 36 -5.12 -7.23 0.68
C GLY A 36 -4.64 -7.10 -0.78
N PRO A 37 -3.44 -7.62 -1.09
CA PRO A 37 -2.78 -7.46 -2.39
C PRO A 37 -3.61 -7.87 -3.59
N GLU A 38 -4.38 -8.95 -3.47
CA GLU A 38 -5.27 -9.45 -4.51
C GLU A 38 -6.41 -8.47 -4.88
N ASN A 39 -6.67 -7.49 -4.01
CA ASN A 39 -7.78 -6.54 -4.14
C ASN A 39 -7.33 -5.10 -4.41
N TRP A 40 -6.03 -4.78 -4.40
CA TRP A 40 -5.55 -3.39 -4.51
C TRP A 40 -6.13 -2.62 -5.72
N GLY A 41 -6.28 -3.29 -6.86
CA GLY A 41 -6.86 -2.68 -8.07
C GLY A 41 -8.35 -2.33 -7.97
N ASN A 42 -9.06 -2.85 -6.97
CA ASN A 42 -10.48 -2.59 -6.75
C ASN A 42 -10.74 -1.54 -5.65
N LEU A 43 -9.70 -1.11 -4.93
CA LEU A 43 -9.85 -0.19 -3.79
C LEU A 43 -10.14 1.24 -4.25
N LYS A 44 -9.46 1.69 -5.31
CA LYS A 44 -9.57 3.05 -5.86
C LYS A 44 -9.40 3.02 -7.38
N PRO A 45 -10.09 3.88 -8.16
CA PRO A 45 -9.91 3.96 -9.61
C PRO A 45 -8.46 4.19 -10.03
N GLU A 46 -7.70 4.98 -9.27
CA GLU A 46 -6.31 5.31 -9.55
C GLU A 46 -5.36 4.10 -9.42
N TRP A 47 -5.80 3.02 -8.77
CA TRP A 47 -5.00 1.82 -8.49
C TRP A 47 -5.35 0.63 -9.39
N GLU A 48 -6.28 0.81 -10.34
CA GLU A 48 -6.78 -0.24 -11.25
C GLU A 48 -5.66 -1.07 -11.90
N THR A 49 -4.52 -0.45 -12.21
CA THR A 49 -3.36 -1.11 -12.82
C THR A 49 -2.82 -2.26 -11.96
N CYS A 50 -2.94 -2.20 -10.63
CA CYS A 50 -2.52 -3.29 -9.74
C CYS A 50 -3.27 -4.61 -10.00
N GLY A 51 -4.54 -4.53 -10.45
CA GLY A 51 -5.35 -5.70 -10.76
C GLY A 51 -5.40 -6.06 -12.25
N LYS A 52 -5.29 -5.07 -13.15
CA LYS A 52 -5.48 -5.26 -14.60
C LYS A 52 -4.19 -5.21 -15.43
N GLY A 53 -3.09 -4.74 -14.87
CA GLY A 53 -1.81 -4.68 -15.58
C GLY A 53 -1.27 -6.06 -15.92
N MET A 54 -0.69 -6.22 -17.10
CA MET A 54 -0.08 -7.50 -17.54
C MET A 54 1.44 -7.54 -17.35
N GLU A 55 2.05 -6.41 -17.00
CA GLU A 55 3.49 -6.25 -16.77
C GLU A 55 3.77 -5.81 -15.32
N GLN A 56 3.12 -6.48 -14.35
CA GLN A 56 3.29 -6.19 -12.92
C GLN A 56 4.58 -6.81 -12.35
N SER A 57 5.02 -6.26 -11.22
CA SER A 57 6.14 -6.76 -10.42
C SER A 57 5.67 -7.11 -9.00
N PRO A 58 6.38 -7.97 -8.25
CA PRO A 58 7.60 -8.70 -8.63
C PRO A 58 7.34 -9.85 -9.61
N ILE A 59 8.40 -10.34 -10.26
CA ILE A 59 8.34 -11.52 -11.14
C ILE A 59 9.37 -12.57 -10.72
N GLN A 60 9.09 -13.83 -11.06
CA GLN A 60 10.05 -14.92 -10.86
C GLN A 60 11.18 -14.84 -11.89
N LEU A 61 12.37 -14.42 -11.46
CA LEU A 61 13.60 -14.56 -12.23
C LEU A 61 14.04 -16.03 -12.23
N ARG A 62 14.20 -16.63 -13.41
CA ARG A 62 14.74 -17.99 -13.56
C ARG A 62 15.85 -17.97 -14.60
N ASP A 63 17.03 -18.44 -14.23
CA ASP A 63 18.22 -18.45 -15.10
C ASP A 63 17.98 -19.19 -16.42
N ASN A 64 17.12 -20.20 -16.45
CA ASN A 64 16.76 -20.92 -17.68
C ASN A 64 15.77 -20.18 -18.59
N ARG A 65 15.25 -19.01 -18.19
CA ARG A 65 14.31 -18.18 -18.95
C ARG A 65 14.86 -16.80 -19.30
N VAL A 66 16.05 -16.44 -18.83
CA VAL A 66 16.65 -15.14 -19.15
C VAL A 66 17.21 -15.15 -20.57
N ILE A 67 17.10 -14.02 -21.25
CA ILE A 67 17.81 -13.78 -22.51
C ILE A 67 19.14 -13.13 -22.14
N PHE A 68 20.23 -13.82 -22.41
CA PHE A 68 21.56 -13.30 -22.14
C PHE A 68 21.98 -12.30 -23.22
N ASP A 69 22.24 -11.06 -22.81
CA ASP A 69 22.62 -9.98 -23.71
C ASP A 69 23.91 -9.30 -23.21
N GLN A 70 25.04 -9.60 -23.87
CA GLN A 70 26.34 -9.00 -23.56
C GLN A 70 26.41 -7.51 -23.92
N THR A 71 25.53 -7.02 -24.80
CA THR A 71 25.52 -5.63 -25.26
C THR A 71 25.04 -4.67 -24.16
N LEU A 72 24.28 -5.17 -23.17
CA LEU A 72 23.89 -4.42 -21.98
C LEU A 72 25.10 -3.90 -21.18
N GLY A 73 26.24 -4.58 -21.24
CA GLY A 73 27.46 -4.19 -20.56
C GLY A 73 27.34 -4.16 -19.03
N ARG A 74 28.25 -3.43 -18.36
CA ARG A 74 28.19 -3.21 -16.91
C ARG A 74 27.24 -2.06 -16.58
N LEU A 75 26.42 -2.20 -15.55
CA LEU A 75 25.61 -1.11 -15.02
C LEU A 75 26.51 0.06 -14.57
N ARG A 76 26.43 1.19 -15.28
CA ARG A 76 27.20 2.40 -14.98
C ARG A 76 26.44 3.26 -13.96
N ARG A 77 27.08 3.59 -12.84
CA ARG A 77 26.51 4.38 -11.75
C ARG A 77 27.49 5.49 -11.34
N ASN A 78 26.98 6.64 -10.92
CA ASN A 78 27.78 7.77 -10.42
C ASN A 78 27.04 8.47 -9.27
N TYR A 79 26.70 7.70 -8.23
CA TYR A 79 26.05 8.23 -7.04
C TYR A 79 27.03 9.05 -6.20
N ARG A 80 26.51 10.05 -5.50
CA ARG A 80 27.26 10.93 -4.59
C ARG A 80 26.57 10.98 -3.24
N ALA A 81 27.32 11.22 -2.18
CA ALA A 81 26.76 11.53 -0.88
C ALA A 81 25.91 12.80 -0.96
N ALA A 82 24.78 12.80 -0.26
CA ALA A 82 23.87 13.92 -0.13
C ALA A 82 23.15 13.81 1.22
N ASP A 83 22.65 14.93 1.73
CA ASP A 83 21.76 14.91 2.89
C ASP A 83 20.48 14.16 2.56
N ALA A 84 20.04 13.30 3.47
CA ALA A 84 18.87 12.45 3.28
C ALA A 84 17.94 12.47 4.50
N ARG A 85 16.67 12.13 4.28
CA ARG A 85 15.66 12.07 5.35
C ARG A 85 15.07 10.68 5.40
N LEU A 86 15.36 9.96 6.48
CA LEU A 86 14.73 8.68 6.73
C LEU A 86 13.23 8.87 7.00
N ARG A 87 12.38 8.17 6.25
CA ARG A 87 10.92 8.20 6.39
C ARG A 87 10.37 6.80 6.57
N ASN A 88 9.44 6.68 7.51
CA ASN A 88 8.53 5.54 7.62
C ASN A 88 7.17 5.97 7.03
N SER A 89 6.68 5.23 6.04
CA SER A 89 5.39 5.48 5.39
C SER A 89 4.21 4.80 6.11
N GLY A 90 4.50 3.89 7.04
CA GLY A 90 3.54 2.95 7.64
C GLY A 90 3.68 1.54 7.07
N HIS A 91 4.14 1.41 5.82
CA HIS A 91 4.23 0.15 5.09
C HIS A 91 5.65 -0.17 4.57
N ASP A 92 6.57 0.81 4.59
CA ASP A 92 7.98 0.63 4.27
C ASP A 92 8.85 1.71 4.95
N VAL A 93 10.17 1.49 4.93
CA VAL A 93 11.17 2.47 5.39
C VAL A 93 12.03 2.87 4.20
N LEU A 94 12.10 4.16 3.92
CA LEU A 94 12.80 4.73 2.76
C LEU A 94 13.72 5.90 3.15
N VAL A 95 14.69 6.18 2.28
CA VAL A 95 15.74 7.20 2.42
C VAL A 95 15.58 8.27 1.35
#